data_AF-A0A7J5A284-F1
#
_entry.id   AF-A0A7J5A284-F1
#
_cell.length_a   1.000
_cell.length_b   1.000
_cell.length_c   1.000
_cell.angle_alpha   90.00
_cell.angle_beta   90.00
_cell.angle_gamma   90.00
#
_symmetry.space_group_name_H-M   'P 1'
#
loop_
_entity.id
_entity.type
_entity.pdbx_description
1 polymer ?
#
loop_
_entity_poly.entity_id
_entity_poly.type
_entity_poly.pdbx_seq_one_letter_code
_entity_poly.pdbx_strand_id
1 'polypeptide(L)'
;MRAGKPSRSKLRLAVAALAVVVVGAGSGPLAAPAPARADTVRGLQWYLDTLKIPQAHKLTKGRGVTVAVIDTGVNPNLPDLRGQVLPGKGIGSGTAADGRRDDDARKAHGSAMAGIIASRGGGAMRHLGIAPEAKILPVAMGDSFDSADLSKGIRWAADAGADVINMSVGTGTAATPDEIAAVRYALDKDVVLIASAGNRLQNDRVVTSPANIPGVIAVTGLAKNGEFFAQSATGREAVLAAPMQEIISPRSASVSSNGYGIGSGTSDAAAITSGVAALVRAKYPDLDAANVVNRLIRTARDLGPAGRDSQHGFGAVDPLAALTRSVPAVDAHPLLAGAPDGAAPSAGAATPQKDDGPAVSISMKKDTGALVQGALCLLVPVALLILVIVLVRRSRRKAAVARPGPPGYPPPGGPPGYPPPGYPPPGQQAGPPGYPPPPGHPPAGGAPGGS
;
A
#
# COMPACT_ATOMS: atom_id res chain seq x y z
N MET A 1 27.99 60.29 67.35
CA MET A 1 28.85 59.28 68.01
C MET A 1 29.06 58.09 67.08
N ARG A 2 30.19 57.37 67.16
CA ARG A 2 30.50 56.17 66.35
C ARG A 2 29.97 54.89 66.98
N ALA A 3 29.29 54.05 66.20
CA ALA A 3 29.23 52.58 66.25
C ALA A 3 28.39 52.12 65.03
N GLY A 4 28.57 50.98 64.37
CA GLY A 4 29.58 49.91 64.39
C GLY A 4 29.21 48.90 63.28
N LYS A 5 30.16 48.24 62.61
CA LYS A 5 29.88 47.34 61.46
C LYS A 5 29.26 45.99 61.90
N PRO A 6 28.25 45.46 61.17
CA PRO A 6 28.08 44.03 60.91
C PRO A 6 28.46 43.74 59.44
N SER A 7 29.49 42.95 59.16
CA SER A 7 29.56 41.47 59.23
C SER A 7 29.24 40.81 57.87
N ARG A 8 30.20 40.03 57.37
CA ARG A 8 30.18 39.40 56.04
C ARG A 8 29.35 38.10 56.05
N SER A 9 28.02 38.20 56.06
CA SER A 9 27.14 37.01 56.07
C SER A 9 25.97 37.02 55.07
N LYS A 10 25.83 38.05 54.22
CA LYS A 10 24.73 38.17 53.24
C LYS A 10 25.11 37.80 51.79
N LEU A 11 25.97 36.80 51.59
CA LEU A 11 26.32 36.29 50.24
C LEU A 11 26.31 34.75 50.15
N ARG A 12 25.41 34.09 50.89
CA ARG A 12 25.14 32.63 50.77
C ARG A 12 23.65 32.24 50.85
N LEU A 13 22.73 33.21 50.74
CA LEU A 13 21.28 32.98 50.87
C LEU A 13 20.46 33.57 49.70
N ALA A 14 20.91 33.33 48.46
CA ALA A 14 20.22 33.80 47.25
C ALA A 14 20.22 32.77 46.08
N VAL A 15 20.65 31.52 46.32
CA VAL A 15 20.73 30.46 45.28
C VAL A 15 19.90 29.22 45.64
N ALA A 16 19.44 29.08 46.89
CA ALA A 16 18.69 27.91 47.36
C ALA A 16 17.16 27.97 47.10
N ALA A 17 16.64 29.06 46.53
CA ALA A 17 15.20 29.27 46.30
C ALA A 17 14.74 29.09 44.84
N LEU A 18 15.64 28.73 43.92
CA LEU A 18 15.33 28.50 42.49
C LEU A 18 15.69 27.08 42.02
N ALA A 19 15.60 26.10 42.92
CA ALA A 19 15.94 24.69 42.64
C ALA A 19 14.79 23.70 42.95
N VAL A 20 13.61 24.17 43.34
CA VAL A 20 12.48 23.32 43.80
C VAL A 20 11.25 23.39 42.86
N VAL A 21 11.19 24.36 41.93
CA VAL A 21 10.00 24.56 41.06
C VAL A 21 10.09 23.82 39.71
N VAL A 22 11.26 23.32 39.30
CA VAL A 22 11.46 22.71 37.96
C VAL A 22 11.24 21.17 37.94
N VAL A 23 11.03 20.53 39.10
CA VAL A 23 10.82 19.06 39.17
C VAL A 23 9.32 18.67 39.11
N GLY A 24 8.40 19.63 39.23
CA GLY A 24 6.95 19.37 39.32
C GLY A 24 6.17 19.31 38.00
N ALA A 25 6.79 19.57 36.85
CA ALA A 25 6.09 19.75 35.56
C ALA A 25 6.40 18.68 34.49
N GLY A 26 7.02 17.55 34.88
CA GLY A 26 7.49 16.50 33.95
C GLY A 26 6.75 15.15 34.04
N SER A 27 5.66 15.07 34.82
CA SER A 27 5.01 13.80 35.19
C SER A 27 3.53 13.70 34.79
N GLY A 28 3.12 14.42 33.75
CA GLY A 28 1.97 13.98 32.96
C GLY A 28 2.31 12.65 32.27
N PRO A 29 1.35 11.74 32.05
CA PRO A 29 1.63 10.57 31.23
C PRO A 29 2.09 11.05 29.85
N LEU A 30 3.33 10.72 29.48
CA LEU A 30 3.82 10.91 28.12
C LEU A 30 2.98 10.03 27.22
N ALA A 31 1.92 10.61 26.65
CA ALA A 31 1.18 10.00 25.56
C ALA A 31 2.23 9.68 24.49
N ALA A 32 2.39 8.40 24.17
CA ALA A 32 3.28 7.99 23.10
C ALA A 32 2.93 8.80 21.85
N PRO A 33 3.93 9.35 21.12
CA PRO A 33 3.64 10.14 19.93
C PRO A 33 2.76 9.30 19.01
N ALA A 34 1.62 9.87 18.62
CA ALA A 34 0.74 9.20 17.67
C ALA A 34 1.58 8.87 16.42
N PRO A 35 1.49 7.64 15.88
CA PRO A 35 2.29 7.24 14.74
C PRO A 35 2.10 8.25 13.61
N ALA A 36 3.19 8.64 12.95
CA ALA A 36 3.08 9.53 11.80
C ALA A 36 2.22 8.84 10.74
N ARG A 37 1.55 9.63 9.89
CA ARG A 37 0.58 9.09 8.93
C ARG A 37 1.15 7.91 8.13
N ALA A 38 2.39 8.01 7.65
CA ALA A 38 3.06 6.97 6.88
C ALA A 38 3.40 5.69 7.68
N ASP A 39 3.42 5.73 9.01
CA ASP A 39 3.76 4.59 9.88
C ASP A 39 2.59 3.60 10.04
N THR A 40 1.44 3.88 9.41
CA THR A 40 0.22 3.09 9.50
C THR A 40 -0.27 2.65 8.12
N VAL A 41 -0.82 1.42 8.04
CA VAL A 41 -1.45 0.89 6.82
C VAL A 41 -2.48 1.89 6.27
N ARG A 42 -3.28 2.49 7.16
CA ARG A 42 -4.29 3.48 6.78
C ARG A 42 -3.70 4.74 6.18
N GLY A 43 -2.66 5.32 6.78
CA GLY A 43 -2.13 6.58 6.27
C GLY A 43 -1.32 6.43 4.99
N LEU A 44 -0.89 5.21 4.64
CA LEU A 44 -0.39 4.84 3.30
C LEU A 44 -1.51 4.78 2.24
N GLN A 45 -2.78 4.61 2.62
CA GLN A 45 -3.94 4.67 1.71
C GLN A 45 -4.31 6.12 1.35
N TRP A 46 -3.35 6.87 0.80
CA TRP A 46 -3.49 8.27 0.38
C TRP A 46 -4.73 8.52 -0.50
N TYR A 47 -5.05 7.56 -1.38
CA TYR A 47 -6.15 7.62 -2.33
C TYR A 47 -7.53 7.71 -1.67
N LEU A 48 -7.71 7.23 -0.42
CA LEU A 48 -8.98 7.36 0.30
C LEU A 48 -9.35 8.82 0.57
N ASP A 49 -8.36 9.69 0.83
CA ASP A 49 -8.61 11.12 1.05
C ASP A 49 -8.84 11.84 -0.28
N THR A 50 -8.03 11.54 -1.30
CA THR A 50 -8.17 12.11 -2.66
C THR A 50 -9.55 11.84 -3.25
N LEU A 51 -10.09 10.64 -3.00
CA LEU A 51 -11.42 10.19 -3.44
C LEU A 51 -12.54 10.49 -2.42
N LYS A 52 -12.23 11.15 -1.30
CA LYS A 52 -13.20 11.51 -0.24
C LYS A 52 -14.01 10.31 0.28
N ILE A 53 -13.38 9.15 0.38
CA ILE A 53 -14.02 7.90 0.82
C ILE A 53 -14.60 7.99 2.24
N PRO A 54 -13.93 8.63 3.23
CA PRO A 54 -14.54 8.83 4.56
C PRO A 54 -15.83 9.65 4.53
N GLN A 55 -16.01 10.54 3.55
CA GLN A 55 -17.25 11.29 3.33
C GLN A 55 -18.30 10.43 2.60
N ALA A 56 -17.91 9.70 1.56
CA ALA A 56 -18.78 8.74 0.86
C ALA A 56 -19.34 7.66 1.81
N HIS A 57 -18.53 7.16 2.75
CA HIS A 57 -18.90 6.17 3.77
C HIS A 57 -19.92 6.65 4.82
N LYS A 58 -20.26 7.95 4.83
CA LYS A 58 -21.40 8.48 5.60
C LYS A 58 -22.74 8.27 4.87
N LEU A 59 -22.70 8.00 3.57
CA LEU A 59 -23.88 7.81 2.71
C LEU A 59 -24.15 6.32 2.47
N THR A 60 -23.11 5.54 2.17
CA THR A 60 -23.18 4.09 1.98
C THR A 60 -21.77 3.47 2.02
N LYS A 61 -21.70 2.16 2.21
CA LYS A 61 -20.45 1.38 2.25
C LYS A 61 -20.45 0.18 1.29
N GLY A 62 -21.42 0.10 0.37
CA GLY A 62 -21.51 -1.00 -0.61
C GLY A 62 -22.34 -2.20 -0.14
N ARG A 63 -23.10 -2.07 0.96
CA ARG A 63 -23.91 -3.18 1.50
C ARG A 63 -24.91 -3.70 0.48
N GLY A 64 -25.03 -5.03 0.42
CA GLY A 64 -25.96 -5.72 -0.48
C GLY A 64 -25.40 -5.98 -1.88
N VAL A 65 -24.27 -5.36 -2.23
CA VAL A 65 -23.67 -5.48 -3.56
C VAL A 65 -22.60 -6.57 -3.59
N THR A 66 -22.62 -7.37 -4.65
CA THR A 66 -21.64 -8.40 -4.97
C THR A 66 -20.76 -7.95 -6.14
N VAL A 67 -19.46 -7.80 -5.88
CA VAL A 67 -18.45 -7.50 -6.87
C VAL A 67 -17.70 -8.78 -7.22
N ALA A 68 -17.85 -9.24 -8.47
CA ALA A 68 -17.02 -10.32 -8.98
C ALA A 68 -15.61 -9.82 -9.29
N VAL A 69 -14.61 -10.61 -8.91
CA VAL A 69 -13.19 -10.33 -9.18
C VAL A 69 -12.66 -11.44 -10.07
N ILE A 70 -12.55 -11.15 -11.37
CA ILE A 70 -12.00 -12.07 -12.38
C ILE A 70 -10.49 -11.84 -12.42
N ASP A 71 -9.74 -12.75 -11.80
CA ASP A 71 -8.31 -12.59 -11.50
C ASP A 71 -7.67 -13.95 -11.16
N THR A 72 -6.49 -13.93 -10.55
CA THR A 72 -5.69 -15.04 -10.00
C THR A 72 -6.35 -15.79 -8.82
N GLY A 73 -7.57 -15.41 -8.42
CA GLY A 73 -8.29 -15.94 -7.26
C GLY A 73 -8.12 -15.07 -6.00
N VAL A 74 -8.78 -15.41 -4.89
CA VAL A 74 -8.80 -14.57 -3.68
C VAL A 74 -8.63 -15.41 -2.42
N ASN A 75 -7.64 -15.07 -1.59
CA ASN A 75 -7.44 -15.69 -0.29
C ASN A 75 -8.43 -15.11 0.75
N PRO A 76 -9.45 -15.86 1.23
CA PRO A 76 -10.44 -15.36 2.17
C PRO A 76 -9.91 -15.23 3.61
N ASN A 77 -8.73 -15.81 3.89
CA ASN A 77 -8.16 -15.87 5.23
C ASN A 77 -7.32 -14.63 5.57
N LEU A 78 -7.09 -13.73 4.60
CA LEU A 78 -6.45 -12.45 4.86
C LEU A 78 -7.26 -11.68 5.93
N PRO A 79 -6.65 -11.20 7.01
CA PRO A 79 -7.36 -10.60 8.14
C PRO A 79 -8.37 -9.52 7.77
N ASP A 80 -8.06 -8.73 6.74
CA ASP A 80 -8.83 -7.58 6.32
C ASP A 80 -10.01 -7.95 5.38
N LEU A 81 -9.98 -9.17 4.80
CA LEU A 81 -11.03 -9.73 3.93
C LEU A 81 -11.94 -10.75 4.63
N ARG A 82 -11.73 -11.02 5.93
CA ARG A 82 -12.52 -12.01 6.69
C ARG A 82 -14.03 -11.78 6.56
N GLY A 83 -14.74 -12.77 6.02
CA GLY A 83 -16.19 -12.72 5.82
C GLY A 83 -16.66 -11.85 4.64
N GLN A 84 -15.75 -11.31 3.82
CA GLN A 84 -16.09 -10.52 2.62
C GLN A 84 -16.14 -11.38 1.35
N VAL A 85 -15.32 -12.42 1.29
CA VAL A 85 -15.20 -13.32 0.13
C VAL A 85 -16.27 -14.41 0.24
N LEU A 86 -17.07 -14.56 -0.82
CA LEU A 86 -18.07 -15.62 -1.01
C LEU A 86 -17.40 -16.89 -1.58
N PRO A 87 -18.10 -18.05 -1.63
CA PRO A 87 -17.77 -19.12 -2.57
C PRO A 87 -18.01 -18.60 -3.99
N GLY A 88 -16.98 -18.66 -4.83
CA GLY A 88 -17.04 -18.29 -6.24
C GLY A 88 -16.69 -19.49 -7.13
N LYS A 89 -15.80 -19.29 -8.11
CA LYS A 89 -15.49 -20.32 -9.12
C LYS A 89 -14.01 -20.35 -9.52
N GLY A 90 -13.45 -21.55 -9.59
CA GLY A 90 -12.26 -21.84 -10.38
C GLY A 90 -12.62 -22.09 -11.85
N ILE A 91 -12.03 -21.31 -12.76
CA ILE A 91 -12.12 -21.45 -14.22
C ILE A 91 -10.83 -22.07 -14.76
N GLY A 92 -9.69 -21.52 -14.37
CA GLY A 92 -8.38 -21.92 -14.89
C GLY A 92 -7.91 -23.28 -14.36
N SER A 93 -7.02 -23.93 -15.12
CA SER A 93 -6.44 -25.22 -14.74
C SER A 93 -5.72 -25.15 -13.40
N GLY A 94 -5.98 -26.12 -12.52
CA GLY A 94 -5.37 -26.20 -11.19
C GLY A 94 -5.91 -25.23 -10.14
N THR A 95 -6.78 -24.28 -10.50
CA THR A 95 -7.37 -23.30 -9.57
C THR A 95 -8.25 -23.96 -8.50
N ALA A 96 -8.44 -23.29 -7.35
CA ALA A 96 -9.40 -23.76 -6.36
C ALA A 96 -10.83 -23.67 -6.92
N ALA A 97 -11.61 -24.75 -6.79
CA ALA A 97 -12.92 -24.88 -7.42
C ALA A 97 -13.94 -23.79 -7.03
N ASP A 98 -13.79 -23.21 -5.84
CA ASP A 98 -14.59 -22.11 -5.28
C ASP A 98 -13.94 -20.72 -5.46
N GLY A 99 -12.81 -20.63 -6.17
CA GLY A 99 -12.03 -19.40 -6.34
C GLY A 99 -11.35 -18.86 -5.07
N ARG A 100 -11.46 -19.55 -3.92
CA ARG A 100 -11.02 -19.05 -2.59
C ARG A 100 -9.56 -19.39 -2.27
N ARG A 101 -8.73 -19.50 -3.30
CA ARG A 101 -7.28 -19.57 -3.24
C ARG A 101 -6.76 -18.59 -4.28
N ASP A 102 -5.76 -17.80 -3.90
CA ASP A 102 -5.06 -16.91 -4.80
C ASP A 102 -3.77 -17.61 -5.22
N ASP A 103 -3.63 -17.84 -6.52
CA ASP A 103 -2.59 -18.67 -7.10
C ASP A 103 -1.34 -17.87 -7.52
N ASP A 104 -1.37 -16.54 -7.47
CA ASP A 104 -0.19 -15.71 -7.77
C ASP A 104 0.79 -15.70 -6.58
N ALA A 105 1.80 -16.56 -6.67
CA ALA A 105 2.86 -16.65 -5.67
C ALA A 105 3.81 -15.43 -5.61
N ARG A 106 3.71 -14.48 -6.55
CA ARG A 106 4.58 -13.28 -6.65
C ARG A 106 3.90 -12.02 -6.15
N LYS A 107 2.57 -11.90 -6.33
CA LYS A 107 1.81 -10.74 -5.90
C LYS A 107 0.55 -11.07 -5.10
N ALA A 108 -0.04 -12.25 -5.15
CA ALA A 108 -1.41 -12.48 -4.69
C ALA A 108 -2.36 -11.40 -5.25
N HIS A 109 -2.47 -11.36 -6.58
CA HIS A 109 -3.01 -10.22 -7.31
C HIS A 109 -4.50 -10.04 -7.07
N GLY A 110 -5.29 -11.10 -7.16
CA GLY A 110 -6.75 -11.05 -6.97
C GLY A 110 -7.12 -10.73 -5.52
N SER A 111 -6.35 -11.20 -4.54
CA SER A 111 -6.51 -10.81 -3.14
C SER A 111 -6.27 -9.32 -2.90
N ALA A 112 -5.30 -8.73 -3.63
CA ALA A 112 -5.05 -7.30 -3.56
C ALA A 112 -6.19 -6.48 -4.18
N MET A 113 -6.70 -6.90 -5.35
CA MET A 113 -7.86 -6.26 -5.98
C MET A 113 -9.09 -6.34 -5.09
N ALA A 114 -9.40 -7.54 -4.56
CA ALA A 114 -10.46 -7.78 -3.59
C ALA A 114 -10.32 -6.90 -2.33
N GLY A 115 -9.08 -6.68 -1.87
CA GLY A 115 -8.77 -5.82 -0.72
C GLY A 115 -8.97 -4.33 -0.98
N ILE A 116 -8.60 -3.86 -2.17
CA ILE A 116 -8.88 -2.49 -2.66
C ILE A 116 -10.40 -2.26 -2.76
N ILE A 117 -11.16 -3.25 -3.21
CA ILE A 117 -12.62 -3.17 -3.31
C ILE A 117 -13.26 -3.22 -1.91
N ALA A 118 -13.01 -4.27 -1.10
CA ALA A 118 -13.89 -4.63 0.02
C ALA A 118 -13.21 -4.95 1.37
N SER A 119 -11.92 -4.62 1.60
CA SER A 119 -11.32 -4.79 2.93
C SER A 119 -12.12 -4.05 4.02
N ARG A 120 -12.34 -4.68 5.17
CA ARG A 120 -13.26 -4.20 6.21
C ARG A 120 -12.72 -3.05 7.07
N GLY A 121 -11.41 -2.78 7.03
CA GLY A 121 -10.77 -1.90 8.01
C GLY A 121 -10.71 -2.56 9.40
N GLY A 122 -11.05 -1.80 10.44
CA GLY A 122 -10.91 -2.22 11.84
C GLY A 122 -9.73 -1.61 12.59
N GLY A 123 -9.19 -0.48 12.13
CA GLY A 123 -8.15 0.29 12.81
C GLY A 123 -7.15 0.93 11.84
N ALA A 124 -6.19 1.71 12.37
CA ALA A 124 -5.14 2.35 11.57
C ALA A 124 -4.17 1.34 10.93
N MET A 125 -4.00 0.15 11.52
CA MET A 125 -3.15 -0.94 11.01
C MET A 125 -3.91 -1.96 10.14
N ARG A 126 -5.08 -1.58 9.62
CA ARG A 126 -5.94 -2.40 8.76
C ARG A 126 -6.26 -1.66 7.47
N HIS A 127 -6.21 -2.36 6.35
CA HIS A 127 -6.65 -1.87 5.05
C HIS A 127 -8.18 -1.68 5.03
N LEU A 128 -8.66 -0.61 4.40
CA LEU A 128 -10.09 -0.41 4.11
C LEU A 128 -10.31 -0.32 2.60
N GLY A 129 -11.22 -1.13 2.07
CA GLY A 129 -11.62 -1.05 0.68
C GLY A 129 -12.53 0.15 0.41
N ILE A 130 -12.71 0.48 -0.86
CA ILE A 130 -13.62 1.54 -1.30
C ILE A 130 -15.08 1.22 -0.92
N ALA A 131 -15.49 -0.06 -0.92
CA ALA A 131 -16.81 -0.56 -0.56
C ALA A 131 -16.73 -1.67 0.54
N PRO A 132 -16.46 -1.31 1.80
CA PRO A 132 -16.10 -2.26 2.87
C PRO A 132 -17.28 -3.09 3.42
N GLU A 133 -18.49 -2.89 2.90
CA GLU A 133 -19.68 -3.72 3.21
C GLU A 133 -20.20 -4.51 1.99
N ALA A 134 -19.57 -4.35 0.81
CA ALA A 134 -19.81 -5.20 -0.35
C ALA A 134 -19.24 -6.62 -0.14
N LYS A 135 -19.64 -7.54 -1.00
CA LYS A 135 -19.10 -8.91 -1.06
C LYS A 135 -18.25 -9.13 -2.30
N ILE A 136 -17.24 -9.98 -2.16
CA ILE A 136 -16.36 -10.38 -3.26
C ILE A 136 -16.75 -11.77 -3.72
N LEU A 137 -17.06 -11.91 -5.01
CA LEU A 137 -17.27 -13.20 -5.66
C LEU A 137 -16.00 -13.54 -6.47
N PRO A 138 -15.13 -14.44 -6.00
CA PRO A 138 -13.87 -14.71 -6.68
C PRO A 138 -14.08 -15.58 -7.92
N VAL A 139 -13.53 -15.17 -9.05
CA VAL A 139 -13.50 -15.96 -10.29
C VAL A 139 -12.04 -16.17 -10.66
N ALA A 140 -11.50 -17.31 -10.24
CA ALA A 140 -10.09 -17.63 -10.35
C ALA A 140 -9.75 -18.22 -11.72
N MET A 141 -8.96 -17.48 -12.50
CA MET A 141 -8.34 -17.96 -13.74
C MET A 141 -6.91 -18.50 -13.51
N GLY A 142 -6.34 -18.24 -12.33
CA GLY A 142 -4.96 -18.61 -11.99
C GLY A 142 -3.91 -17.66 -12.56
N ASP A 143 -2.64 -18.05 -12.45
CA ASP A 143 -1.47 -17.23 -12.80
C ASP A 143 -1.23 -17.13 -14.33
N SER A 144 -1.93 -17.96 -15.12
CA SER A 144 -1.90 -17.99 -16.59
C SER A 144 -3.28 -18.40 -17.10
N PHE A 145 -3.84 -17.61 -18.03
CA PHE A 145 -5.18 -17.76 -18.58
C PHE A 145 -5.22 -17.24 -20.02
N ASP A 146 -6.31 -17.52 -20.75
CA ASP A 146 -6.55 -17.03 -22.10
C ASP A 146 -7.90 -16.31 -22.24
N SER A 147 -8.20 -15.83 -23.46
CA SER A 147 -9.47 -15.20 -23.82
C SER A 147 -10.69 -16.10 -23.61
N ALA A 148 -10.55 -17.43 -23.74
CA ALA A 148 -11.66 -18.35 -23.54
C ALA A 148 -11.97 -18.50 -22.05
N ASP A 149 -10.96 -18.57 -21.18
CA ASP A 149 -11.12 -18.58 -19.73
C ASP A 149 -11.69 -17.25 -19.20
N LEU A 150 -11.21 -16.11 -19.71
CA LEU A 150 -11.81 -14.81 -19.42
C LEU A 150 -13.31 -14.76 -19.83
N SER A 151 -13.63 -15.24 -21.03
CA SER A 151 -15.01 -15.27 -21.55
C SER A 151 -15.94 -16.17 -20.73
N LYS A 152 -15.46 -17.34 -20.29
CA LYS A 152 -16.17 -18.23 -19.35
C LYS A 152 -16.38 -17.53 -18.01
N GLY A 153 -15.35 -16.87 -17.49
CA GLY A 153 -15.37 -16.15 -16.21
C GLY A 153 -16.40 -15.01 -16.19
N ILE A 154 -16.46 -14.19 -17.24
CA ILE A 154 -17.43 -13.09 -17.39
C ILE A 154 -18.87 -13.63 -17.39
N ARG A 155 -19.15 -14.66 -18.21
CA ARG A 155 -20.48 -15.28 -18.28
C ARG A 155 -20.89 -15.88 -16.94
N TRP A 156 -20.00 -16.64 -16.31
CA TRP A 156 -20.26 -17.27 -15.02
C TRP A 156 -20.51 -16.24 -13.91
N ALA A 157 -19.74 -15.15 -13.87
CA ALA A 157 -19.92 -14.07 -12.90
C ALA A 157 -21.29 -13.39 -13.02
N ALA A 158 -21.75 -13.15 -14.26
CA ALA A 158 -23.08 -12.62 -14.53
C ALA A 158 -24.20 -13.60 -14.14
N ASP A 159 -24.04 -14.89 -14.44
CA ASP A 159 -25.00 -15.93 -14.04
C ASP A 159 -25.04 -16.16 -12.52
N ALA A 160 -23.94 -15.91 -11.83
CA ALA A 160 -23.84 -15.98 -10.37
C ALA A 160 -24.36 -14.72 -9.64
N GLY A 161 -24.93 -13.75 -10.37
CA GLY A 161 -25.58 -12.57 -9.78
C GLY A 161 -24.62 -11.51 -9.25
N ALA A 162 -23.49 -11.28 -9.92
CA ALA A 162 -22.64 -10.13 -9.62
C ALA A 162 -23.24 -8.83 -10.17
N ASP A 163 -23.36 -7.78 -9.35
CA ASP A 163 -23.83 -6.46 -9.81
C ASP A 163 -22.75 -5.67 -10.58
N VAL A 164 -21.49 -6.00 -10.28
CA VAL A 164 -20.27 -5.40 -10.81
C VAL A 164 -19.24 -6.50 -11.09
N ILE A 165 -18.61 -6.51 -12.27
CA ILE A 165 -17.48 -7.37 -12.60
C ILE A 165 -16.22 -6.51 -12.74
N ASN A 166 -15.22 -6.83 -11.93
CA ASN A 166 -13.87 -6.27 -11.99
C ASN A 166 -12.92 -7.20 -12.75
N MET A 167 -12.37 -6.71 -13.86
CA MET A 167 -11.37 -7.39 -14.70
C MET A 167 -10.04 -6.62 -14.63
N SER A 168 -9.22 -6.89 -13.61
CA SER A 168 -7.90 -6.26 -13.41
C SER A 168 -6.79 -6.93 -14.24
N VAL A 169 -7.17 -7.41 -15.43
CA VAL A 169 -6.46 -8.35 -16.30
C VAL A 169 -6.55 -7.87 -17.76
N GLY A 170 -5.71 -8.42 -18.65
CA GLY A 170 -5.84 -8.22 -20.09
C GLY A 170 -5.28 -9.38 -20.90
N THR A 171 -5.80 -9.57 -22.11
CA THR A 171 -5.51 -10.72 -23.00
C THR A 171 -4.77 -10.34 -24.28
N GLY A 172 -4.73 -9.05 -24.62
CA GLY A 172 -4.04 -8.54 -25.81
C GLY A 172 -4.67 -7.24 -26.33
N THR A 173 -4.21 -6.74 -27.47
CA THR A 173 -4.76 -5.51 -28.08
C THR A 173 -6.05 -5.75 -28.87
N ALA A 174 -6.25 -6.94 -29.42
CA ALA A 174 -7.47 -7.29 -30.14
C ALA A 174 -8.41 -8.11 -29.25
N ALA A 175 -9.65 -7.66 -29.09
CA ALA A 175 -10.70 -8.44 -28.44
C ALA A 175 -11.17 -9.59 -29.34
N THR A 176 -11.37 -10.77 -28.76
CA THR A 176 -11.88 -11.94 -29.47
C THR A 176 -13.41 -11.90 -29.60
N PRO A 177 -14.02 -12.60 -30.58
CA PRO A 177 -15.47 -12.70 -30.69
C PRO A 177 -16.15 -13.24 -29.42
N ASP A 178 -15.49 -14.18 -28.72
CA ASP A 178 -16.00 -14.76 -27.48
C ASP A 178 -15.98 -13.78 -26.32
N GLU A 179 -14.93 -12.96 -26.18
CA GLU A 179 -14.85 -11.90 -25.18
C GLU A 179 -15.95 -10.85 -25.42
N ILE A 180 -16.15 -10.44 -26.67
CA ILE A 180 -17.21 -9.50 -27.07
C ILE A 180 -18.60 -10.10 -26.76
N ALA A 181 -18.81 -11.39 -27.05
CA ALA A 181 -20.06 -12.08 -26.77
C ALA A 181 -20.30 -12.28 -25.26
N ALA A 182 -19.26 -12.50 -24.47
CA ALA A 182 -19.33 -12.60 -23.01
C ALA A 182 -19.63 -11.25 -22.35
N VAL A 183 -18.99 -10.17 -22.82
CA VAL A 183 -19.28 -8.79 -22.40
C VAL A 183 -20.75 -8.44 -22.68
N ARG A 184 -21.24 -8.67 -23.90
CA ARG A 184 -22.66 -8.44 -24.25
C ARG A 184 -23.60 -9.22 -23.33
N TYR A 185 -23.32 -10.51 -23.13
CA TYR A 185 -24.12 -11.35 -22.23
C TYR A 185 -24.18 -10.82 -20.79
N ALA A 186 -23.09 -10.26 -20.27
CA ALA A 186 -23.09 -9.66 -18.93
C ALA A 186 -23.82 -8.31 -18.88
N LEU A 187 -23.75 -7.50 -19.95
CA LEU A 187 -24.55 -6.27 -20.06
C LEU A 187 -26.06 -6.58 -20.11
N ASP A 188 -26.46 -7.61 -20.86
CA ASP A 188 -27.85 -8.12 -20.93
C ASP A 188 -28.35 -8.70 -19.59
N LYS A 189 -27.42 -9.02 -18.67
CA LYS A 189 -27.68 -9.45 -17.28
C LYS A 189 -27.64 -8.31 -16.26
N ASP A 190 -27.68 -7.06 -16.72
CA ASP A 190 -27.57 -5.87 -15.89
C ASP A 190 -26.30 -5.82 -15.03
N VAL A 191 -25.12 -6.11 -15.59
CA VAL A 191 -23.85 -6.08 -14.84
C VAL A 191 -23.00 -4.87 -15.26
N VAL A 192 -22.47 -4.13 -14.28
CA VAL A 192 -21.48 -3.07 -14.54
C VAL A 192 -20.11 -3.70 -14.77
N LEU A 193 -19.54 -3.52 -15.97
CA LEU A 193 -18.26 -4.09 -16.37
C LEU A 193 -17.14 -3.06 -16.26
N ILE A 194 -16.09 -3.36 -15.49
CA ILE A 194 -14.94 -2.46 -15.26
C ILE A 194 -13.64 -3.23 -15.50
N ALA A 195 -12.75 -2.67 -16.30
CA ALA A 195 -11.48 -3.31 -16.66
C ALA A 195 -10.29 -2.35 -16.60
N SER A 196 -9.12 -2.87 -16.27
CA SER A 196 -7.85 -2.14 -16.32
C SER A 196 -7.44 -1.85 -17.75
N ALA A 197 -7.07 -0.60 -18.06
CA ALA A 197 -6.70 -0.21 -19.42
C ALA A 197 -5.39 -0.83 -19.96
N GLY A 198 -4.55 -1.43 -19.10
CA GLY A 198 -3.21 -1.93 -19.46
C GLY A 198 -2.08 -1.05 -18.89
N ASN A 199 -0.85 -1.58 -18.90
CA ASN A 199 0.33 -0.89 -18.35
C ASN A 199 1.50 -0.87 -19.34
N ARG A 200 2.11 0.30 -19.55
CA ARG A 200 3.26 0.46 -20.47
C ARG A 200 4.52 -0.29 -20.03
N LEU A 201 4.69 -0.57 -18.72
CA LEU A 201 5.73 -1.48 -18.23
C LEU A 201 5.54 -2.93 -18.70
N GLN A 202 4.32 -3.32 -19.09
CA GLN A 202 3.99 -4.60 -19.71
C GLN A 202 3.93 -4.50 -21.26
N ASN A 203 4.41 -3.36 -21.81
CA ASN A 203 4.36 -2.97 -23.22
C ASN A 203 2.95 -2.63 -23.76
N ASP A 204 1.94 -2.48 -22.90
CA ASP A 204 0.59 -2.01 -23.30
C ASP A 204 0.62 -0.50 -23.56
N ARG A 205 0.80 -0.10 -24.82
CA ARG A 205 0.79 1.33 -25.22
C ARG A 205 -0.63 1.87 -25.42
N VAL A 206 -1.55 1.00 -25.80
CA VAL A 206 -2.97 1.29 -26.09
C VAL A 206 -3.89 0.48 -25.17
N VAL A 207 -5.16 0.88 -25.07
CA VAL A 207 -6.15 0.16 -24.25
C VAL A 207 -6.35 -1.27 -24.79
N THR A 208 -6.17 -2.27 -23.91
CA THR A 208 -6.23 -3.71 -24.23
C THR A 208 -7.61 -4.34 -23.99
N SER A 209 -7.83 -5.54 -24.51
CA SER A 209 -8.99 -6.38 -24.19
C SER A 209 -8.88 -6.88 -22.75
N PRO A 210 -9.97 -6.89 -21.94
CA PRO A 210 -11.36 -6.58 -22.31
C PRO A 210 -11.75 -5.09 -22.18
N ALA A 211 -10.86 -4.21 -21.71
CA ALA A 211 -11.16 -2.79 -21.49
C ALA A 211 -11.55 -2.05 -22.78
N ASN A 212 -11.04 -2.47 -23.95
CA ASN A 212 -11.38 -1.88 -25.24
C ASN A 212 -12.72 -2.37 -25.85
N ILE A 213 -13.47 -3.24 -25.17
CA ILE A 213 -14.75 -3.75 -25.66
C ILE A 213 -15.87 -2.74 -25.32
N PRO A 214 -16.72 -2.34 -26.31
CA PRO A 214 -17.87 -1.46 -26.05
C PRO A 214 -18.76 -1.97 -24.92
N GLY A 215 -19.14 -1.05 -24.03
CA GLY A 215 -19.88 -1.38 -22.79
C GLY A 215 -18.99 -1.51 -21.55
N VAL A 216 -17.70 -1.80 -21.69
CA VAL A 216 -16.78 -1.89 -20.54
C VAL A 216 -16.25 -0.50 -20.16
N ILE A 217 -16.22 -0.19 -18.87
CA ILE A 217 -15.49 0.97 -18.35
C ILE A 217 -14.00 0.65 -18.38
N ALA A 218 -13.30 1.15 -19.39
CA ALA A 218 -11.84 1.17 -19.42
C ALA A 218 -11.29 2.18 -18.40
N VAL A 219 -10.53 1.69 -17.42
CA VAL A 219 -9.95 2.53 -16.36
C VAL A 219 -8.47 2.76 -16.57
N THR A 220 -8.11 4.02 -16.85
CA THR A 220 -6.74 4.52 -16.89
C THR A 220 -6.29 5.00 -15.51
N GLY A 221 -5.00 5.29 -15.36
CA GLY A 221 -4.40 5.50 -14.05
C GLY A 221 -3.79 6.87 -13.78
N LEU A 222 -4.01 7.34 -12.55
CA LEU A 222 -3.52 8.62 -12.02
C LEU A 222 -2.36 8.46 -11.04
N ALA A 223 -1.48 9.46 -11.04
CA ALA A 223 -0.39 9.63 -10.09
C ALA A 223 -0.87 10.23 -8.76
N LYS A 224 0.01 10.25 -7.75
CA LYS A 224 -0.27 10.80 -6.41
C LYS A 224 -0.64 12.30 -6.41
N ASN A 225 -0.13 13.05 -7.37
CA ASN A 225 -0.45 14.47 -7.58
C ASN A 225 -1.76 14.70 -8.35
N GLY A 226 -2.43 13.63 -8.82
CA GLY A 226 -3.67 13.70 -9.60
C GLY A 226 -3.49 13.86 -11.11
N GLU A 227 -2.25 13.90 -11.62
CA GLU A 227 -1.95 13.90 -13.05
C GLU A 227 -2.06 12.48 -13.64
N PHE A 228 -2.16 12.37 -14.97
CA PHE A 228 -2.05 11.09 -15.67
C PHE A 228 -0.70 10.40 -15.38
N PHE A 229 -0.72 9.15 -14.91
CA PHE A 229 0.52 8.44 -14.65
C PHE A 229 1.07 7.86 -15.96
N ALA A 230 2.30 8.23 -16.32
CA ALA A 230 2.91 7.91 -17.61
C ALA A 230 3.01 6.41 -17.94
N GLN A 231 2.82 5.51 -16.95
CA GLN A 231 2.78 4.05 -17.13
C GLN A 231 1.39 3.47 -17.43
N SER A 232 0.32 4.25 -17.36
CA SER A 232 -0.99 3.83 -17.86
C SER A 232 -0.99 3.74 -19.38
N ALA A 233 -1.71 2.75 -19.93
CA ALA A 233 -2.11 2.77 -21.33
C ALA A 233 -3.02 3.98 -21.65
N THR A 234 -3.13 4.30 -22.94
CA THR A 234 -3.91 5.44 -23.48
C THR A 234 -4.64 5.05 -24.75
N GLY A 235 -5.88 5.49 -24.94
CA GLY A 235 -6.66 5.21 -26.14
C GLY A 235 -8.03 5.88 -26.11
N ARG A 236 -8.67 6.01 -27.27
CA ARG A 236 -10.05 6.57 -27.39
C ARG A 236 -11.10 5.72 -26.66
N GLU A 237 -10.71 4.53 -26.23
CA GLU A 237 -11.51 3.59 -25.45
C GLU A 237 -11.55 3.96 -23.96
N ALA A 238 -10.64 4.80 -23.46
CA ALA A 238 -10.62 5.27 -22.06
C ALA A 238 -11.98 5.85 -21.61
N VAL A 239 -12.46 5.45 -20.42
CA VAL A 239 -13.78 5.89 -19.90
C VAL A 239 -13.63 6.67 -18.61
N LEU A 240 -12.81 6.22 -17.67
CA LEU A 240 -12.53 6.91 -16.42
C LEU A 240 -11.05 6.78 -16.06
N ALA A 241 -10.57 7.70 -15.23
CA ALA A 241 -9.29 7.58 -14.55
C ALA A 241 -9.48 7.37 -13.03
N ALA A 242 -8.58 6.59 -12.42
CA ALA A 242 -8.52 6.44 -10.97
C ALA A 242 -7.07 6.32 -10.47
N PRO A 243 -6.79 6.55 -9.16
CA PRO A 243 -5.46 6.38 -8.60
C PRO A 243 -4.82 5.02 -8.94
N MET A 244 -3.63 5.04 -9.53
CA MET A 244 -2.83 3.83 -9.77
C MET A 244 -1.45 3.86 -9.12
N GLN A 245 -0.89 5.04 -8.79
CA GLN A 245 0.48 5.11 -8.26
C GLN A 245 0.54 4.78 -6.76
N GLU A 246 1.45 3.87 -6.41
CA GLU A 246 1.78 3.49 -5.04
C GLU A 246 0.54 3.18 -4.19
N ILE A 247 -0.27 2.24 -4.68
CA ILE A 247 -1.48 1.76 -4.03
C ILE A 247 -1.12 0.61 -3.08
N ILE A 248 -1.23 0.85 -1.77
CA ILE A 248 -1.15 -0.22 -0.78
C ILE A 248 -2.40 -1.11 -0.88
N SER A 249 -2.18 -2.41 -0.68
CA SER A 249 -3.18 -3.49 -0.76
C SER A 249 -2.78 -4.65 0.18
N PRO A 250 -3.74 -5.45 0.69
CA PRO A 250 -3.44 -6.65 1.45
C PRO A 250 -2.87 -7.74 0.52
N ARG A 251 -1.97 -8.57 1.06
CA ARG A 251 -1.24 -9.63 0.34
C ARG A 251 -1.18 -10.87 1.23
N SER A 252 -0.98 -12.05 0.63
CA SER A 252 -0.68 -13.26 1.41
C SER A 252 0.63 -13.10 2.18
N ALA A 253 0.71 -13.67 3.39
CA ALA A 253 1.95 -13.68 4.19
C ALA A 253 3.12 -14.40 3.48
N SER A 254 2.80 -15.32 2.56
CA SER A 254 3.76 -15.99 1.68
C SER A 254 4.37 -15.08 0.60
N VAL A 255 3.67 -13.99 0.25
CA VAL A 255 4.08 -13.00 -0.76
C VAL A 255 4.75 -11.79 -0.09
N SER A 256 4.19 -11.32 1.02
CA SER A 256 4.75 -10.25 1.82
C SER A 256 4.59 -10.57 3.30
N SER A 257 5.71 -10.64 4.03
CA SER A 257 5.76 -11.08 5.42
C SER A 257 4.95 -10.21 6.40
N ASN A 258 4.67 -8.95 6.04
CA ASN A 258 3.83 -8.05 6.83
C ASN A 258 2.33 -8.09 6.45
N GLY A 259 1.95 -8.88 5.43
CA GLY A 259 0.57 -9.03 4.94
C GLY A 259 0.11 -7.91 3.99
N TYR A 260 0.99 -7.02 3.54
CA TYR A 260 0.66 -5.90 2.64
C TYR A 260 1.71 -5.68 1.56
N GLY A 261 1.32 -5.06 0.45
CA GLY A 261 2.21 -4.69 -0.64
C GLY A 261 1.76 -3.40 -1.31
N ILE A 262 2.72 -2.66 -1.88
CA ILE A 262 2.46 -1.42 -2.61
C ILE A 262 2.64 -1.72 -4.11
N GLY A 263 1.56 -1.57 -4.88
CA GLY A 263 1.52 -1.78 -6.32
C GLY A 263 1.54 -0.47 -7.10
N SER A 264 1.70 -0.59 -8.42
CA SER A 264 1.28 0.46 -9.36
C SER A 264 0.84 -0.16 -10.67
N GLY A 265 -0.47 -0.30 -10.87
CA GLY A 265 -1.07 -0.80 -12.10
C GLY A 265 -2.47 -0.23 -12.35
N THR A 266 -2.91 -0.16 -13.60
CA THR A 266 -4.32 0.14 -13.95
C THR A 266 -5.29 -0.90 -13.37
N SER A 267 -4.78 -2.08 -13.00
CA SER A 267 -5.43 -3.07 -12.12
C SER A 267 -5.92 -2.45 -10.80
N ASP A 268 -5.08 -1.67 -10.11
CA ASP A 268 -5.43 -0.99 -8.85
C ASP A 268 -6.53 0.07 -9.10
N ALA A 269 -6.43 0.81 -10.21
CA ALA A 269 -7.39 1.83 -10.62
C ALA A 269 -8.77 1.23 -10.97
N ALA A 270 -8.79 0.09 -11.67
CA ALA A 270 -10.00 -0.68 -11.93
C ALA A 270 -10.65 -1.17 -10.63
N ALA A 271 -9.88 -1.76 -9.71
CA ALA A 271 -10.38 -2.20 -8.40
C ALA A 271 -10.95 -1.04 -7.55
N ILE A 272 -10.31 0.14 -7.57
CA ILE A 272 -10.87 1.34 -6.96
C ILE A 272 -12.24 1.67 -7.57
N THR A 273 -12.31 1.73 -8.90
CA THR A 273 -13.51 2.12 -9.65
C THR A 273 -14.66 1.13 -9.46
N SER A 274 -14.37 -0.18 -9.41
CA SER A 274 -15.32 -1.25 -9.07
C SER A 274 -15.90 -1.09 -7.67
N GLY A 275 -15.09 -0.68 -6.70
CA GLY A 275 -15.58 -0.28 -5.39
C GLY A 275 -16.49 0.95 -5.43
N VAL A 276 -16.21 1.96 -6.27
CA VAL A 276 -17.10 3.13 -6.43
C VAL A 276 -18.43 2.73 -7.06
N ALA A 277 -18.42 1.88 -8.10
CA ALA A 277 -19.63 1.33 -8.69
C ALA A 277 -20.48 0.57 -7.65
N ALA A 278 -19.83 -0.18 -6.75
CA ALA A 278 -20.51 -0.86 -5.65
C ALA A 278 -21.10 0.10 -4.60
N LEU A 279 -20.45 1.24 -4.33
CA LEU A 279 -21.08 2.30 -3.54
C LEU A 279 -22.32 2.86 -4.26
N VAL A 280 -22.24 3.11 -5.57
CA VAL A 280 -23.37 3.65 -6.35
C VAL A 280 -24.57 2.70 -6.35
N ARG A 281 -24.37 1.41 -6.68
CA ARG A 281 -25.42 0.37 -6.60
C ARG A 281 -26.03 0.29 -5.20
N ALA A 282 -25.22 0.29 -4.14
CA ALA A 282 -25.72 0.21 -2.77
C ALA A 282 -26.48 1.46 -2.29
N LYS A 283 -26.31 2.62 -2.94
CA LYS A 283 -27.09 3.83 -2.65
C LYS A 283 -28.35 3.93 -3.51
N TYR A 284 -28.28 3.43 -4.75
CA TYR A 284 -29.34 3.52 -5.73
C TYR A 284 -29.62 2.12 -6.30
N PRO A 285 -30.25 1.23 -5.51
CA PRO A 285 -30.42 -0.18 -5.88
C PRO A 285 -31.29 -0.39 -7.12
N ASP A 286 -32.18 0.57 -7.43
CA ASP A 286 -33.10 0.53 -8.57
C ASP A 286 -32.47 1.05 -9.88
N LEU A 287 -31.20 1.47 -9.88
CA LEU A 287 -30.51 1.86 -11.12
C LEU A 287 -29.93 0.63 -11.81
N ASP A 288 -30.28 0.46 -13.08
CA ASP A 288 -29.62 -0.44 -14.02
C ASP A 288 -28.14 -0.06 -14.27
N ALA A 289 -27.40 -0.96 -14.89
CA ALA A 289 -25.98 -0.82 -15.22
C ALA A 289 -25.74 0.38 -16.14
N ALA A 290 -26.60 0.64 -17.12
CA ALA A 290 -26.48 1.80 -18.02
C ALA A 290 -26.52 3.13 -17.25
N ASN A 291 -27.39 3.22 -16.24
CA ASN A 291 -27.58 4.38 -15.39
C ASN A 291 -26.52 4.50 -14.30
N VAL A 292 -25.95 3.40 -13.81
CA VAL A 292 -24.74 3.42 -12.97
C VAL A 292 -23.53 3.90 -13.78
N VAL A 293 -23.32 3.39 -14.99
CA VAL A 293 -22.22 3.82 -15.89
C VAL A 293 -22.37 5.29 -16.26
N ASN A 294 -23.57 5.74 -16.66
CA ASN A 294 -23.88 7.14 -16.91
C ASN A 294 -23.63 8.03 -15.67
N ARG A 295 -23.98 7.55 -14.46
CA ARG A 295 -23.70 8.26 -13.21
C ARG A 295 -22.21 8.46 -12.98
N LEU A 296 -21.41 7.40 -13.11
CA LEU A 296 -19.96 7.47 -12.93
C LEU A 296 -19.32 8.44 -13.94
N ILE A 297 -19.75 8.38 -15.20
CA ILE A 297 -19.30 9.27 -16.28
C ILE A 297 -19.69 10.74 -16.03
N ARG A 298 -20.98 11.02 -15.76
CA ARG A 298 -21.50 12.40 -15.59
C ARG A 298 -21.06 13.08 -14.29
N THR A 299 -20.52 12.31 -13.34
CA THR A 299 -20.04 12.85 -12.05
C THR A 299 -18.53 12.83 -11.91
N ALA A 300 -17.81 12.22 -12.87
CA ALA A 300 -16.36 12.31 -12.96
C ALA A 300 -15.88 13.76 -12.92
N ARG A 301 -14.72 13.98 -12.31
CA ARG A 301 -14.01 15.24 -12.36
C ARG A 301 -13.18 15.25 -13.64
N ASP A 302 -13.65 16.00 -14.63
CA ASP A 302 -12.92 16.27 -15.88
C ASP A 302 -11.47 16.72 -15.59
N LEU A 303 -10.53 16.20 -16.36
CA LEU A 303 -9.08 16.39 -16.22
C LEU A 303 -8.46 16.43 -17.62
N GLY A 304 -7.50 17.33 -17.83
CA GLY A 304 -6.88 17.49 -19.15
C GLY A 304 -7.73 18.38 -20.08
N PRO A 305 -7.75 18.11 -21.40
CA PRO A 305 -8.67 18.76 -22.33
C PRO A 305 -10.14 18.49 -21.97
N ALA A 306 -10.97 19.53 -22.03
CA ALA A 306 -12.37 19.42 -21.61
C ALA A 306 -13.16 18.38 -22.43
N GLY A 307 -13.95 17.56 -21.74
CA GLY A 307 -14.77 16.51 -22.33
C GLY A 307 -14.11 15.12 -22.21
N ARG A 308 -14.19 14.31 -23.27
CA ARG A 308 -13.63 12.95 -23.26
C ARG A 308 -12.28 12.92 -23.96
N ASP A 309 -11.23 12.50 -23.26
CA ASP A 309 -9.87 12.38 -23.82
C ASP A 309 -9.31 10.94 -23.73
N SER A 310 -8.17 10.68 -24.38
CA SER A 310 -7.54 9.34 -24.48
C SER A 310 -6.69 8.91 -23.28
N GLN A 311 -6.50 9.79 -22.31
CA GLN A 311 -5.76 9.62 -21.07
C GLN A 311 -6.68 9.50 -19.85
N HIS A 312 -7.73 10.31 -19.76
CA HIS A 312 -8.64 10.37 -18.61
C HIS A 312 -10.03 9.81 -18.89
N GLY A 313 -10.38 9.53 -20.15
CA GLY A 313 -11.76 9.27 -20.53
C GLY A 313 -12.61 10.51 -20.23
N PHE A 314 -13.70 10.34 -19.49
CA PHE A 314 -14.55 11.43 -18.99
C PHE A 314 -14.02 12.09 -17.69
N GLY A 315 -12.84 11.70 -17.22
CA GLY A 315 -12.19 12.29 -16.05
C GLY A 315 -11.96 11.31 -14.89
N ALA A 316 -11.48 11.86 -13.77
CA ALA A 316 -11.24 11.10 -12.55
C ALA A 316 -12.56 10.70 -11.86
N VAL A 317 -12.67 9.45 -11.43
CA VAL A 317 -13.84 8.99 -10.65
C VAL A 317 -13.99 9.81 -9.35
N ASP A 318 -15.18 10.38 -9.11
CA ASP A 318 -15.52 11.12 -7.88
C ASP A 318 -16.67 10.42 -7.14
N PRO A 319 -16.36 9.60 -6.10
CA PRO A 319 -17.36 8.84 -5.37
C PRO A 319 -18.38 9.72 -4.66
N LEU A 320 -17.95 10.88 -4.15
CA LEU A 320 -18.86 11.77 -3.43
C LEU A 320 -19.83 12.44 -4.39
N ALA A 321 -19.37 12.88 -5.57
CA ALA A 321 -20.24 13.42 -6.61
C ALA A 321 -21.20 12.35 -7.15
N ALA A 322 -20.73 11.14 -7.44
CA ALA A 322 -21.55 10.00 -7.88
C ALA A 322 -22.67 9.65 -6.89
N LEU A 323 -22.41 9.81 -5.59
CA LEU A 323 -23.37 9.56 -4.51
C LEU A 323 -24.22 10.77 -4.09
N THR A 324 -24.08 11.95 -4.71
CA THR A 324 -24.79 13.17 -4.25
C THR A 324 -25.41 14.02 -5.35
N ARG A 325 -24.86 14.02 -6.58
CA ARG A 325 -25.42 14.80 -7.68
C ARG A 325 -26.69 14.15 -8.22
N SER A 326 -27.66 14.98 -8.60
CA SER A 326 -28.69 14.54 -9.53
C SER A 326 -28.05 14.33 -10.90
N VAL A 327 -28.38 13.22 -11.56
CA VAL A 327 -27.94 12.87 -12.91
C VAL A 327 -29.16 12.33 -13.64
N PRO A 328 -29.55 12.90 -14.79
CA PRO A 328 -30.65 12.38 -15.61
C PRO A 328 -30.43 10.91 -15.98
N ALA A 329 -31.52 10.15 -15.98
CA ALA A 329 -31.48 8.77 -16.45
C ALA A 329 -31.23 8.69 -17.97
N VAL A 330 -30.81 7.53 -18.45
CA VAL A 330 -30.65 7.19 -19.87
C VAL A 330 -31.33 5.86 -20.16
N ASP A 331 -31.97 5.77 -21.33
CA ASP A 331 -32.68 4.57 -21.78
C ASP A 331 -31.77 3.57 -22.51
N ALA A 332 -30.51 3.95 -22.78
CA ALA A 332 -29.53 3.16 -23.51
C ALA A 332 -28.14 3.26 -22.88
N HIS A 333 -27.37 2.18 -22.99
CA HIS A 333 -26.02 2.12 -22.41
C HIS A 333 -25.08 3.13 -23.09
N PRO A 334 -24.50 4.10 -22.34
CA PRO A 334 -23.78 5.24 -22.92
C PRO A 334 -22.45 4.88 -23.59
N LEU A 335 -21.96 3.64 -23.38
CA LEU A 335 -20.77 3.08 -24.01
C LEU A 335 -21.08 2.08 -25.14
N LEU A 336 -22.36 1.88 -25.50
CA LEU A 336 -22.79 1.05 -26.64
C LEU A 336 -23.34 1.90 -27.80
N ALA A 337 -24.02 3.00 -27.49
CA ALA A 337 -24.22 4.05 -28.49
C ALA A 337 -22.85 4.54 -28.95
N GLY A 338 -22.63 4.65 -30.27
CA GLY A 338 -21.40 5.22 -30.82
C GLY A 338 -21.21 6.61 -30.24
N ALA A 339 -20.24 6.75 -29.33
CA ALA A 339 -20.14 7.93 -28.49
C ALA A 339 -19.99 9.18 -29.37
N PRO A 340 -20.89 10.18 -29.28
CA PRO A 340 -20.73 11.41 -30.03
C PRO A 340 -19.47 12.11 -29.51
N ASP A 341 -18.49 12.26 -30.40
CA ASP A 341 -17.27 13.01 -30.11
C ASP A 341 -17.64 14.42 -29.62
N GLY A 342 -17.16 14.80 -28.43
CA GLY A 342 -17.25 16.18 -27.93
C GLY A 342 -18.53 16.61 -27.20
N ALA A 343 -19.43 15.70 -26.81
CA ALA A 343 -20.60 16.07 -25.98
C ALA A 343 -20.23 16.39 -24.51
N ALA A 344 -19.61 17.56 -24.29
CA ALA A 344 -19.34 18.11 -22.98
C ALA A 344 -20.62 18.18 -22.10
N PRO A 345 -20.53 17.96 -20.78
CA PRO A 345 -21.69 18.14 -19.90
C PRO A 345 -22.15 19.60 -19.95
N SER A 346 -23.38 19.82 -20.42
CA SER A 346 -23.98 21.15 -20.49
C SER A 346 -24.04 21.77 -19.09
N ALA A 347 -23.22 22.80 -18.87
CA ALA A 347 -23.40 23.71 -17.75
C ALA A 347 -24.66 24.55 -18.02
N GLY A 348 -25.63 24.49 -17.11
CA GLY A 348 -26.85 25.30 -17.19
C GLY A 348 -26.47 26.79 -17.26
N ALA A 349 -27.01 27.48 -18.26
CA ALA A 349 -26.62 28.85 -18.56
C ALA A 349 -27.04 29.82 -17.46
N ALA A 350 -26.05 30.44 -16.80
CA ALA A 350 -26.17 31.76 -16.22
C ALA A 350 -25.33 32.70 -17.08
N THR A 351 -25.97 33.53 -17.91
CA THR A 351 -25.30 34.45 -18.84
C THR A 351 -24.57 35.58 -18.13
N PRO A 352 -23.26 35.76 -18.34
CA PRO A 352 -22.58 37.03 -18.09
C PRO A 352 -22.60 37.89 -19.36
N GLN A 353 -22.86 39.17 -19.14
CA GLN A 353 -22.88 40.23 -20.13
C GLN A 353 -21.56 40.35 -20.91
N LYS A 354 -21.66 40.67 -22.21
CA LYS A 354 -20.52 40.96 -23.08
C LYS A 354 -19.79 42.22 -22.61
N ASP A 355 -18.46 42.15 -22.50
CA ASP A 355 -17.60 43.33 -22.37
C ASP A 355 -16.34 43.13 -23.23
N ASP A 356 -16.01 44.12 -24.05
CA ASP A 356 -15.00 44.00 -25.11
C ASP A 356 -13.68 44.66 -24.67
N GLY A 357 -12.62 43.88 -24.47
CA GLY A 357 -11.28 44.39 -24.08
C GLY A 357 -10.14 43.45 -24.49
N PRO A 358 -8.96 43.98 -24.90
CA PRO A 358 -7.88 43.16 -25.43
C PRO A 358 -7.14 42.39 -24.32
N ALA A 359 -6.88 41.10 -24.57
CA ALA A 359 -6.16 40.25 -23.63
C ALA A 359 -4.66 40.64 -23.54
N VAL A 360 -4.26 41.19 -22.40
CA VAL A 360 -2.84 41.46 -22.08
C VAL A 360 -2.17 40.18 -21.60
N SER A 361 -1.15 39.72 -22.33
CA SER A 361 -0.35 38.56 -21.98
C SER A 361 0.67 38.87 -20.88
N ILE A 362 0.54 38.22 -19.72
CA ILE A 362 1.52 38.34 -18.62
C ILE A 362 2.42 37.11 -18.60
N SER A 363 3.61 37.24 -19.21
CA SER A 363 4.72 36.30 -19.02
C SER A 363 5.42 36.56 -17.67
N MET A 364 5.26 35.67 -16.70
CA MET A 364 6.10 35.72 -15.49
C MET A 364 7.42 34.97 -15.71
N LYS A 365 8.52 35.72 -15.70
CA LYS A 365 9.87 35.14 -15.59
C LYS A 365 9.99 34.47 -14.21
N LYS A 366 10.48 33.23 -14.20
CA LYS A 366 11.01 32.60 -12.98
C LYS A 366 12.28 33.32 -12.57
N ASP A 367 12.33 33.83 -11.35
CA ASP A 367 13.55 33.97 -10.56
C ASP A 367 13.22 34.21 -9.08
N THR A 368 14.20 33.97 -8.21
CA THR A 368 14.14 34.07 -6.73
C THR A 368 13.50 32.88 -6.02
N GLY A 369 14.35 32.01 -5.42
CA GLY A 369 13.90 30.88 -4.59
C GLY A 369 14.99 29.90 -4.15
N ALA A 370 16.23 30.03 -4.63
CA ALA A 370 17.29 29.03 -4.45
C ALA A 370 18.30 29.30 -3.30
N LEU A 371 18.10 30.32 -2.45
CA LEU A 371 19.10 30.77 -1.46
C LEU A 371 18.74 30.58 0.03
N VAL A 372 17.59 29.98 0.37
CA VAL A 372 17.21 29.69 1.77
C VAL A 372 17.42 28.22 2.16
N GLN A 373 17.45 27.29 1.19
CA GLN A 373 17.64 25.86 1.45
C GLN A 373 19.08 25.50 1.88
N GLY A 374 20.09 26.28 1.47
CA GLY A 374 21.50 25.96 1.71
C GLY A 374 22.01 26.23 3.13
N ALA A 375 21.41 27.20 3.85
CA ALA A 375 21.88 27.60 5.17
C ALA A 375 21.47 26.63 6.30
N LEU A 376 20.32 25.97 6.18
CA LEU A 376 19.87 25.00 7.20
C LEU A 376 20.67 23.68 7.16
N CYS A 377 21.10 23.23 5.98
CA CYS A 377 21.77 21.93 5.81
C CYS A 377 23.20 21.87 6.40
N LEU A 378 23.84 23.02 6.65
CA LEU A 378 25.19 23.09 7.25
C LEU A 378 25.19 23.27 8.78
N LEU A 379 24.13 23.83 9.37
CA LEU A 379 24.07 24.07 10.82
C LEU A 379 23.90 22.78 11.64
N VAL A 380 23.10 21.84 11.14
CA VAL A 380 22.85 20.54 11.81
C VAL A 380 24.11 19.68 11.95
N PRO A 381 24.91 19.41 10.90
CA PRO A 381 26.14 18.62 11.05
C PRO A 381 27.20 19.32 11.91
N VAL A 382 27.30 20.66 11.88
CA VAL A 382 28.23 21.41 12.74
C VAL A 382 27.82 21.33 14.21
N ALA A 383 26.52 21.44 14.53
CA ALA A 383 26.02 21.28 15.90
C ALA A 383 26.26 19.85 16.44
N LEU A 384 26.05 18.82 15.61
CA LEU A 384 26.36 17.43 15.96
C LEU A 384 27.86 17.20 16.20
N LEU A 385 28.73 17.78 15.37
CA LEU A 385 30.19 17.70 15.54
C LEU A 385 30.63 18.32 16.87
N ILE A 386 30.10 19.51 17.20
CA ILE A 386 30.38 20.20 18.47
C ILE A 386 29.90 19.36 19.66
N LEU A 387 28.70 18.76 19.58
CA LEU A 387 28.16 17.90 20.62
C LEU A 387 29.06 16.67 20.87
N VAL A 388 29.52 16.00 19.81
CA VAL A 388 30.46 14.86 19.91
C VAL A 388 31.77 15.29 20.56
N ILE A 389 32.35 16.43 20.16
CA ILE A 389 33.59 16.96 20.76
C ILE A 389 33.42 17.25 22.25
N VAL A 390 32.27 17.82 22.66
CA VAL A 390 31.95 18.08 24.07
C VAL A 390 31.79 16.78 24.86
N LEU A 391 31.10 15.77 24.32
CA LEU A 391 30.92 14.48 24.97
C LEU A 391 32.24 13.71 25.12
N VAL A 392 33.10 13.70 24.09
CA VAL A 392 34.44 13.08 24.15
C VAL A 392 35.36 13.83 25.11
N ARG A 393 35.31 15.16 25.18
CA ARG A 393 36.05 15.93 26.21
C ARG A 393 35.53 15.63 27.62
N ARG A 394 34.22 15.44 27.80
CA ARG A 394 33.61 15.10 29.09
C ARG A 394 33.94 13.68 29.55
N SER A 395 33.98 12.69 28.64
CA SER A 395 34.41 11.33 28.99
C SER A 395 35.89 11.26 29.33
N ARG A 396 36.77 11.91 28.55
CA ARG A 396 38.21 12.02 28.86
C ARG A 396 38.48 12.72 30.20
N ARG A 397 37.71 13.75 30.56
CA ARG A 397 37.80 14.38 31.90
C ARG A 397 37.36 13.46 33.04
N LYS A 398 36.39 12.56 32.82
CA LYS A 398 36.03 11.55 33.83
C LYS A 398 37.10 10.45 33.95
N ALA A 399 37.70 10.02 32.84
CA ALA A 399 38.77 9.02 32.84
C ALA A 399 40.07 9.52 33.51
N ALA A 400 40.32 10.84 33.51
CA ALA A 400 41.48 11.44 34.17
C ALA A 400 41.40 11.49 35.71
N VAL A 401 40.26 11.12 36.32
CA VAL A 401 40.04 11.18 37.79
C VAL A 401 40.07 9.78 38.44
N ALA A 402 40.27 8.71 37.65
CA ALA A 402 40.33 7.33 38.15
C ALA A 402 41.63 6.61 37.71
N ARG A 403 42.70 6.78 38.50
CA ARG A 403 43.90 5.92 38.46
C ARG A 403 44.41 5.66 39.89
N PRO A 404 44.42 4.41 40.37
CA PRO A 404 45.22 4.00 41.53
C PRO A 404 46.73 4.04 41.20
N GLY A 405 47.56 4.30 42.21
CA GLY A 405 49.02 4.36 42.08
C GLY A 405 49.71 2.98 42.08
N PRO A 406 51.02 2.92 41.79
CA PRO A 406 51.78 1.67 41.69
C PRO A 406 52.19 1.11 43.07
N PRO A 407 52.22 -0.23 43.25
CA PRO A 407 52.80 -0.86 44.45
C PRO A 407 54.34 -0.71 44.50
N GLY A 408 54.89 -0.53 45.70
CA GLY A 408 56.33 -0.45 45.94
C GLY A 408 57.02 -1.80 46.16
N TYR A 409 58.34 -1.81 46.02
CA TYR A 409 59.22 -2.96 46.29
C TYR A 409 59.51 -3.16 47.79
N PRO A 410 59.68 -4.41 48.28
CA PRO A 410 60.38 -4.71 49.53
C PRO A 410 61.91 -4.92 49.33
N PRO A 411 62.73 -4.83 50.40
CA PRO A 411 64.20 -4.83 50.33
C PRO A 411 64.86 -6.24 50.42
N PRO A 412 66.19 -6.37 50.21
CA PRO A 412 66.87 -7.68 50.05
C PRO A 412 67.72 -8.19 51.24
N GLY A 413 67.80 -9.53 51.39
CA GLY A 413 69.00 -10.27 51.86
C GLY A 413 69.00 -10.90 53.26
N GLY A 414 69.40 -12.19 53.37
CA GLY A 414 69.75 -12.88 54.64
C GLY A 414 69.47 -14.42 54.69
N PRO A 415 70.46 -15.32 54.94
CA PRO A 415 70.29 -16.80 54.87
C PRO A 415 70.49 -17.54 56.25
N PRO A 416 70.87 -18.84 56.34
CA PRO A 416 69.96 -20.02 56.41
C PRO A 416 70.12 -20.91 57.68
N GLY A 417 69.27 -21.95 57.87
CA GLY A 417 69.34 -22.93 58.99
C GLY A 417 68.85 -24.34 58.62
N TYR A 418 69.34 -25.39 59.30
CA TYR A 418 69.40 -26.79 58.81
C TYR A 418 68.27 -27.78 59.28
N PRO A 419 68.13 -28.96 58.63
CA PRO A 419 67.17 -30.08 58.91
C PRO A 419 67.89 -31.20 59.74
N PRO A 420 67.73 -32.56 59.62
CA PRO A 420 66.80 -33.51 58.93
C PRO A 420 66.16 -34.51 59.96
N PRO A 421 65.84 -35.83 59.73
CA PRO A 421 65.69 -36.69 58.53
C PRO A 421 64.34 -37.47 58.47
N GLY A 422 64.22 -38.59 57.71
CA GLY A 422 63.03 -39.46 57.79
C GLY A 422 62.79 -40.66 56.83
N TYR A 423 63.57 -40.90 55.77
CA TYR A 423 63.56 -42.15 54.94
C TYR A 423 62.29 -42.47 54.05
N PRO A 424 62.35 -43.36 53.02
CA PRO A 424 62.09 -42.97 51.62
C PRO A 424 61.26 -44.02 50.76
N PRO A 425 61.17 -43.91 49.41
CA PRO A 425 60.30 -44.76 48.55
C PRO A 425 61.06 -45.76 47.64
N PRO A 426 60.35 -46.46 46.73
CA PRO A 426 60.75 -46.54 45.31
C PRO A 426 59.54 -46.35 44.35
N GLY A 427 59.65 -46.02 43.05
CA GLY A 427 60.77 -45.74 42.15
C GLY A 427 60.27 -45.22 40.77
N GLN A 428 61.16 -44.78 39.88
CA GLN A 428 60.85 -44.19 38.54
C GLN A 428 60.80 -45.30 37.43
N GLN A 429 60.55 -45.13 36.10
CA GLN A 429 60.86 -44.02 35.18
C GLN A 429 60.27 -44.23 33.72
N ALA A 430 60.07 -43.13 32.96
CA ALA A 430 60.07 -42.97 31.47
C ALA A 430 58.93 -43.53 30.52
N GLY A 431 58.68 -42.81 29.39
CA GLY A 431 57.64 -43.04 28.34
C GLY A 431 58.14 -43.74 27.04
N PRO A 432 57.67 -43.46 25.78
CA PRO A 432 56.79 -42.38 25.26
C PRO A 432 55.64 -42.91 24.30
N PRO A 433 55.26 -42.41 23.08
CA PRO A 433 53.83 -42.27 22.72
C PRO A 433 53.27 -43.01 21.46
N GLY A 434 51.94 -43.18 21.41
CA GLY A 434 51.12 -43.20 20.17
C GLY A 434 50.68 -44.57 19.61
N TYR A 435 49.40 -44.71 19.25
CA TYR A 435 48.86 -45.80 18.40
C TYR A 435 47.66 -45.32 17.54
N PRO A 436 47.54 -45.77 16.26
CA PRO A 436 46.39 -45.50 15.38
C PRO A 436 45.24 -46.53 15.52
N PRO A 437 44.05 -46.29 14.93
CA PRO A 437 42.90 -47.21 15.01
C PRO A 437 43.05 -48.47 14.12
N PRO A 438 42.33 -49.57 14.45
CA PRO A 438 42.45 -50.85 13.73
C PRO A 438 41.64 -50.94 12.42
N PRO A 439 41.95 -51.89 11.52
CA PRO A 439 41.33 -52.03 10.20
C PRO A 439 40.03 -52.88 10.20
N GLY A 440 39.22 -52.73 9.15
CA GLY A 440 37.94 -53.43 8.99
C GLY A 440 38.03 -54.89 8.52
N HIS A 441 36.91 -55.61 8.70
CA HIS A 441 36.74 -57.00 8.26
C HIS A 441 35.97 -57.11 6.91
N PRO A 442 36.21 -58.18 6.12
CA PRO A 442 35.61 -58.39 4.79
C PRO A 442 34.21 -59.05 4.85
N PRO A 443 33.46 -59.09 3.73
CA PRO A 443 32.09 -59.60 3.69
C PRO A 443 32.00 -61.12 3.48
N ALA A 444 30.91 -61.72 3.96
CA ALA A 444 30.42 -63.03 3.54
C ALA A 444 28.93 -62.92 3.22
N GLY A 445 28.52 -63.45 2.06
CA GLY A 445 27.14 -63.33 1.56
C GLY A 445 26.22 -64.46 2.02
N GLY A 446 24.91 -64.21 1.91
CA GLY A 446 23.87 -65.21 2.13
C GLY A 446 22.50 -64.67 1.73
N ALA A 447 21.84 -65.35 0.79
CA ALA A 447 20.46 -65.16 0.36
C ALA A 447 19.92 -66.55 -0.03
N PRO A 448 18.63 -66.75 -0.39
CA PRO A 448 17.48 -65.82 -0.34
C PRO A 448 16.20 -66.43 0.31
N GLY A 449 15.12 -65.64 0.37
CA GLY A 449 13.76 -66.15 0.17
C GLY A 449 12.78 -66.07 1.35
N GLY A 450 11.55 -65.59 1.07
CA GLY A 450 10.40 -65.76 1.95
C GLY A 450 9.45 -64.55 2.02
N SER A 451 8.36 -64.61 1.22
CA SER A 451 7.08 -63.84 1.30
C SER A 451 7.12 -62.31 1.39
#